data_AF-A0A1F6KME3-F1
#
_entry.id   AF-A0A1F6KME3-F1
#
_cell.length_a   1.000
_cell.length_b   1.000
_cell.length_c   1.000
_cell.angle_alpha   90.00
_cell.angle_beta   90.00
_cell.angle_gamma   90.00
#
_symmetry.space_group_name_H-M   'P 1'
#
loop_
_entity.id
_entity.type
_entity.pdbx_description
1 polymer ?
#
loop_
_entity_poly.entity_id
_entity_poly.type
_entity_poly.pdbx_seq_one_letter_code
_entity_poly.pdbx_strand_id
1 'polypeptide(L)'
;MLFSEFAEYLEKMEATSSRLALIDILSDLFKKTPTSEIDKIVYLTQGRIAPFYAPIEIGMAEKSVASSIAIAYGSDKEKVIKLFNKLGDMGKAAEQLSARGPAFSVPPASARSRLTELRAVGSPSSSVTPRSSISVSEVFEVLTQIAKTSGEGTVEKRQALLSGLLGKLDPTSTKHLVRIPLGNTRLGIGDPTVLDALATAKLGDKSKRKALEGAYNRTSDLGLIAKTLWEKGLSGVERLEVRVGAPIRSELCERLPNAQKVIEKMSFDSAQDKVGVDVQYKYDGFRVQIHKDNDTVRMFSRNLEEMTHMFPELIKATLEQVKADTVILDTEALAYNPQSEEFLPFQETTKRRRKYGIEEAAAKLPLKAFAFDILYKNGRQLLDEPLAKRMEMLKDTIRDDGVLIRTKNQTVTEAKALQLLLDDAISKGLEGLVVKRLESPYEAGGRNFNWVKLKRHSDGELSDTIDCVILGYITGRGKRAEFGAGALLVGVYDKDKDEFVSISRIGTGLTDEEWREIHKRADKIHVDHKPIRVNSTIEPSVWIEPKIVIEVLADEITRSPLHTAGKSETEPGYALRFPRLVKFRNDKKAEEATEVSEIKRLYELQYKKK
;
A
#
# COMPACT_ATOMS: atom_id res chain seq x y z
N MET A 1 3.55 14.11 -26.76
CA MET A 1 4.65 13.13 -26.74
C MET A 1 4.09 11.78 -27.17
N LEU A 2 4.83 11.05 -28.00
CA LEU A 2 4.45 9.68 -28.35
C LEU A 2 4.66 8.75 -27.15
N PHE A 3 3.85 7.70 -27.04
CA PHE A 3 4.02 6.75 -25.95
C PHE A 3 5.35 5.97 -26.05
N SER A 4 5.88 5.77 -27.26
CA SER A 4 7.18 5.16 -27.50
C SER A 4 8.33 6.00 -26.92
N GLU A 5 8.30 7.32 -27.13
CA GLU A 5 9.27 8.24 -26.50
C GLU A 5 9.21 8.13 -24.97
N PHE A 6 8.00 8.10 -24.40
CA PHE A 6 7.82 7.91 -22.96
C PHE A 6 8.35 6.55 -22.48
N ALA A 7 8.10 5.47 -23.23
CA ALA A 7 8.56 4.12 -22.92
C ALA A 7 10.09 4.02 -22.89
N GLU A 8 10.82 4.76 -23.74
CA GLU A 8 12.28 4.83 -23.68
C GLU A 8 12.79 5.43 -22.36
N TYR A 9 12.07 6.41 -21.79
CA TYR A 9 12.39 6.92 -20.45
C TYR A 9 12.11 5.86 -19.38
N LEU A 10 11.04 5.08 -19.52
CA LEU A 10 10.75 3.98 -18.60
C LEU A 10 11.85 2.91 -18.61
N GLU A 11 12.39 2.57 -19.79
CA GLU A 11 13.55 1.67 -19.92
C GLU A 11 14.79 2.21 -19.21
N LYS A 12 15.12 3.50 -19.44
CA LYS A 12 16.25 4.15 -18.77
C LYS A 12 16.11 4.12 -17.25
N MET A 13 14.89 4.32 -16.75
CA MET A 13 14.59 4.27 -15.32
C MET A 13 14.68 2.84 -14.76
N GLU A 14 14.21 1.82 -15.48
CA GLU A 14 14.35 0.42 -15.07
C GLU A 14 15.81 -0.04 -15.03
N ALA A 15 16.67 0.51 -15.90
CA ALA A 15 18.08 0.15 -16.00
C ALA A 15 18.97 0.70 -14.86
N THR A 16 18.43 1.54 -13.96
CA THR A 16 19.21 2.15 -12.88
C THR A 16 18.62 1.86 -11.50
N SER A 17 19.51 1.67 -10.52
CA SER A 17 19.17 1.61 -9.09
C SER A 17 19.48 2.92 -8.36
N SER A 18 20.09 3.89 -9.02
CA SER A 18 20.48 5.17 -8.43
C SER A 18 19.30 6.14 -8.42
N ARG A 19 18.87 6.54 -7.22
CA ARG A 19 17.83 7.56 -7.06
C ARG A 19 18.20 8.88 -7.74
N LEU A 20 19.49 9.27 -7.74
CA LEU A 20 19.94 10.49 -8.41
C LEU A 20 19.79 10.38 -9.93
N ALA A 21 20.20 9.25 -10.51
CA ALA A 21 20.01 9.01 -11.93
C ALA A 21 18.51 8.98 -12.32
N LEU A 22 17.64 8.41 -11.47
CA LEU A 22 16.19 8.46 -11.68
C LEU A 22 15.66 9.90 -11.72
N ILE A 23 16.15 10.77 -10.83
CA ILE A 23 15.78 12.20 -10.81
C ILE A 23 16.21 12.86 -12.12
N ASP A 24 17.42 12.59 -12.60
CA ASP A 24 17.93 13.18 -13.84
C ASP A 24 17.13 12.73 -15.06
N ILE A 25 16.83 11.43 -15.16
CA ILE A 25 16.02 10.86 -16.24
C ILE A 25 14.60 11.43 -16.22
N LEU A 26 13.94 11.49 -15.06
CA LEU A 26 12.62 12.10 -14.91
C LEU A 26 12.64 13.59 -15.21
N SER A 27 13.68 14.30 -14.80
CA SER A 27 13.83 15.72 -15.06
C SER A 27 13.93 16.00 -16.56
N ASP A 28 14.73 15.22 -17.30
CA ASP A 28 14.82 15.31 -18.76
C ASP A 28 13.47 14.98 -19.44
N LEU A 29 12.78 13.93 -18.97
CA LEU A 29 11.44 13.59 -19.44
C LEU A 29 10.47 14.78 -19.27
N PHE A 30 10.41 15.36 -18.07
CA PHE A 30 9.49 16.45 -17.78
C PHE A 30 9.81 17.71 -18.60
N LYS A 31 11.08 18.03 -18.85
CA LYS A 31 11.47 19.16 -19.71
C LYS A 31 10.94 19.02 -21.15
N LYS A 32 10.85 17.79 -21.66
CA LYS A 32 10.36 17.47 -23.01
C LYS A 32 8.85 17.22 -23.06
N THR A 33 8.19 17.17 -21.91
CA THR A 33 6.76 16.90 -21.80
C THR A 33 5.94 18.16 -22.07
N PRO A 34 4.95 18.12 -22.99
CA PRO A 34 4.01 19.22 -23.17
C PRO A 34 3.20 19.51 -21.89
N THR A 35 2.90 20.77 -21.63
CA THR A 35 2.09 21.18 -20.46
C THR A 35 0.75 20.45 -20.35
N SER A 36 0.12 20.12 -21.49
CA SER A 36 -1.15 19.38 -21.54
C SER A 36 -1.05 17.90 -21.14
N GLU A 37 0.16 17.37 -20.95
CA GLU A 37 0.41 15.95 -20.66
C GLU A 37 1.20 15.72 -19.36
N ILE A 38 1.68 16.77 -18.70
CA ILE A 38 2.58 16.64 -17.54
C ILE A 38 1.91 15.92 -16.35
N ASP A 39 0.64 16.20 -16.10
CA ASP A 39 -0.16 15.49 -15.10
C ASP A 39 -0.30 14.01 -15.43
N LYS A 40 -0.63 13.70 -16.70
CA LYS A 40 -0.78 12.33 -17.20
C LYS A 40 0.52 11.54 -17.05
N ILE A 41 1.65 12.10 -17.47
CA ILE A 41 2.96 11.44 -17.37
C ILE A 41 3.33 11.20 -15.90
N VAL A 42 3.09 12.17 -15.02
CA VAL A 42 3.32 11.99 -13.58
C VAL A 42 2.52 10.82 -13.02
N TYR A 43 1.24 10.66 -13.37
CA TYR A 43 0.48 9.48 -12.93
C TYR A 43 0.99 8.18 -13.56
N LEU A 44 1.29 8.17 -14.87
CA LEU A 44 1.72 6.96 -15.58
C LEU A 44 3.09 6.46 -15.10
N THR A 45 4.02 7.35 -14.73
CA THR A 45 5.30 6.93 -14.11
C THR A 45 5.10 6.21 -12.77
N GLN A 46 3.96 6.44 -12.10
CA GLN A 46 3.56 5.71 -10.90
C GLN A 46 2.60 4.56 -11.18
N GLY A 47 2.29 4.26 -12.44
CA GLY A 47 1.37 3.20 -12.84
C GLY A 47 -0.10 3.51 -12.57
N ARG A 48 -0.48 4.80 -12.64
CA ARG A 48 -1.81 5.29 -12.26
C ARG A 48 -2.39 6.17 -13.36
N ILE A 49 -3.70 6.46 -13.24
CA ILE A 49 -4.42 7.44 -14.08
C ILE A 49 -5.21 8.45 -13.25
N ALA A 50 -4.98 8.47 -11.94
CA ALA A 50 -5.64 9.35 -10.97
C ALA A 50 -4.76 9.47 -9.71
N PRO A 51 -4.98 10.48 -8.85
CA PRO A 51 -4.32 10.55 -7.54
C PRO A 51 -4.75 9.37 -6.65
N PHE A 52 -3.94 9.03 -5.65
CA PHE A 52 -4.11 7.80 -4.86
C PHE A 52 -5.46 7.69 -4.14
N TYR A 53 -6.02 8.84 -3.76
CA TYR A 53 -7.28 8.92 -3.04
C TYR A 53 -8.51 8.88 -3.94
N ALA A 54 -8.33 8.97 -5.26
CA ALA A 54 -9.44 8.80 -6.18
C ALA A 54 -9.84 7.31 -6.20
N PRO A 55 -11.13 6.97 -6.12
CA PRO A 55 -11.61 5.58 -6.11
C PRO A 55 -11.60 4.99 -7.54
N ILE A 56 -10.47 5.13 -8.24
CA ILE A 56 -10.29 4.71 -9.62
C ILE A 56 -9.13 3.72 -9.68
N GLU A 57 -9.46 2.44 -9.84
CA GLU A 57 -8.49 1.38 -10.04
C GLU A 57 -8.58 0.86 -11.47
N ILE A 58 -7.46 0.87 -12.20
CA ILE A 58 -7.36 0.19 -13.49
C ILE A 58 -7.43 -1.34 -13.27
N GLY A 59 -6.73 -1.80 -12.21
CA GLY A 59 -6.60 -3.16 -11.69
C GLY A 59 -7.24 -4.26 -12.53
N MET A 60 -6.44 -4.89 -13.39
CA MET A 60 -6.86 -6.08 -14.13
C MET A 60 -6.15 -7.31 -13.56
N ALA A 61 -6.92 -8.39 -13.33
CA ALA A 61 -6.35 -9.66 -12.89
C ALA A 61 -5.35 -10.21 -13.91
N GLU A 62 -4.29 -10.88 -13.44
CA GLU A 62 -3.22 -11.45 -14.29
C GLU A 62 -3.77 -12.31 -15.44
N LYS A 63 -4.78 -13.13 -15.16
CA LYS A 63 -5.46 -13.96 -16.16
C LYS A 63 -6.17 -13.12 -17.23
N SER A 64 -6.75 -11.97 -16.87
CA SER A 64 -7.44 -11.08 -17.80
C SER A 64 -6.45 -10.30 -18.68
N VAL A 65 -5.33 -9.86 -18.11
CA VAL A 65 -4.24 -9.26 -18.88
C VAL A 65 -3.61 -10.29 -19.82
N ALA A 66 -3.38 -11.52 -19.37
CA ALA A 66 -2.90 -12.60 -20.22
C ALA A 66 -3.85 -12.89 -21.40
N SER A 67 -5.16 -12.90 -21.16
CA SER A 67 -6.18 -12.97 -22.23
C SER A 67 -6.08 -11.81 -23.21
N SER A 68 -5.86 -10.58 -22.73
CA SER A 68 -5.72 -9.40 -23.59
C SER A 68 -4.47 -9.48 -24.50
N ILE A 69 -3.35 -9.97 -23.95
CA ILE A 69 -2.10 -10.22 -24.70
C ILE A 69 -2.31 -11.33 -25.74
N ALA A 70 -2.98 -12.41 -25.35
CA ALA A 70 -3.31 -13.52 -26.24
C ALA A 70 -4.15 -13.06 -27.44
N ILE A 71 -5.19 -12.25 -27.20
CA ILE A 71 -6.02 -11.62 -28.24
C ILE A 71 -5.18 -10.72 -29.14
N ALA A 72 -4.36 -9.83 -28.57
CA ALA A 72 -3.59 -8.84 -29.33
C ALA A 72 -2.58 -9.45 -30.32
N TYR A 73 -1.99 -10.60 -29.96
CA TYR A 73 -0.88 -11.20 -30.72
C TYR A 73 -1.21 -12.57 -31.33
N GLY A 74 -2.47 -13.02 -31.27
CA GLY A 74 -2.88 -14.32 -31.81
C GLY A 74 -2.20 -15.50 -31.10
N SER A 75 -2.03 -15.40 -29.78
CA SER A 75 -1.47 -16.47 -28.94
C SER A 75 -2.57 -17.17 -28.12
N ASP A 76 -2.20 -18.30 -27.53
CA ASP A 76 -2.99 -18.98 -26.51
C ASP A 76 -2.69 -18.40 -25.12
N LYS A 77 -3.71 -18.33 -24.24
CA LYS A 77 -3.60 -17.71 -22.91
C LYS A 77 -2.67 -18.50 -22.00
N GLU A 78 -2.73 -19.82 -22.04
CA GLU A 78 -1.92 -20.73 -21.23
C GLU A 78 -0.44 -20.58 -21.64
N LYS A 79 -0.16 -20.35 -22.93
CA LYS A 79 1.20 -19.98 -23.38
C LYS A 79 1.67 -18.65 -22.79
N VAL A 80 0.82 -17.62 -22.72
CA VAL A 80 1.17 -16.33 -22.08
C VAL A 80 1.49 -16.53 -20.60
N ILE A 81 0.63 -17.28 -19.87
CA ILE A 81 0.83 -17.57 -18.45
C ILE A 81 2.12 -18.37 -18.22
N LYS A 82 2.40 -19.36 -19.05
CA LYS A 82 3.65 -20.15 -18.96
C LYS A 82 4.88 -19.26 -19.14
N LEU A 83 4.83 -18.33 -20.10
CA LEU A 83 5.91 -17.39 -20.32
C LEU A 83 6.05 -16.40 -19.16
N PHE A 84 4.94 -15.91 -18.62
CA PHE A 84 4.93 -15.07 -17.42
C PHE A 84 5.57 -15.76 -16.22
N ASN A 85 5.18 -17.00 -15.93
CA ASN A 85 5.75 -17.78 -14.82
C ASN A 85 7.26 -18.00 -14.99
N LYS A 86 7.71 -18.24 -16.23
CA LYS A 86 9.13 -18.39 -16.55
C LYS A 86 9.92 -17.09 -16.36
N LEU A 87 9.37 -15.95 -16.79
CA LEU A 87 10.07 -14.66 -16.79
C LEU A 87 9.88 -13.87 -15.49
N GLY A 88 8.89 -14.20 -14.68
CA GLY A 88 8.49 -13.43 -13.48
C GLY A 88 7.90 -12.05 -13.78
N ASP A 89 7.62 -11.75 -15.07
CA ASP A 89 7.16 -10.44 -15.54
C ASP A 89 6.27 -10.56 -16.79
N MET A 90 5.01 -10.13 -16.66
CA MET A 90 4.02 -10.18 -17.74
C MET A 90 4.35 -9.19 -18.86
N GLY A 91 4.98 -8.05 -18.53
CA GLY A 91 5.43 -7.08 -19.53
C GLY A 91 6.49 -7.68 -20.44
N LYS A 92 7.49 -8.39 -19.87
CA LYS A 92 8.51 -9.10 -20.67
C LYS A 92 7.90 -10.22 -21.51
N ALA A 93 6.90 -10.93 -20.98
CA ALA A 93 6.17 -11.93 -21.74
C ALA A 93 5.44 -11.31 -22.95
N ALA A 94 4.78 -10.16 -22.75
CA ALA A 94 4.10 -9.43 -23.80
C ALA A 94 5.06 -8.85 -24.85
N GLU A 95 6.21 -8.31 -24.43
CA GLU A 95 7.29 -7.84 -25.31
C GLU A 95 7.78 -8.93 -26.25
N GLN A 96 8.09 -10.12 -25.71
CA GLN A 96 8.54 -11.27 -26.51
C GLN A 96 7.48 -11.75 -27.52
N LEU A 97 6.21 -11.66 -27.19
CA LEU A 97 5.11 -12.02 -28.09
C LEU A 97 4.86 -10.94 -29.15
N SER A 98 4.90 -9.67 -28.76
CA SER A 98 4.75 -8.52 -29.67
C SER A 98 5.82 -8.49 -30.76
N ALA A 99 7.06 -8.86 -30.41
CA ALA A 99 8.19 -8.94 -31.33
C ALA A 99 8.01 -9.98 -32.45
N ARG A 100 7.13 -10.99 -32.27
CA ARG A 100 6.80 -11.99 -33.30
C ARG A 100 5.75 -11.48 -34.29
N GLY A 101 5.13 -10.33 -34.01
CA GLY A 101 4.00 -9.78 -34.76
C GLY A 101 2.69 -10.52 -34.49
N PRO A 102 1.52 -9.92 -34.81
CA PRO A 102 0.28 -10.66 -34.77
C PRO A 102 0.40 -11.81 -35.77
N ALA A 103 0.24 -13.03 -35.29
CA ALA A 103 -0.06 -14.14 -36.17
C ALA A 103 -1.45 -13.85 -36.76
N PHE A 104 -1.52 -13.12 -37.87
CA PHE A 104 -2.63 -13.30 -38.79
C PHE A 104 -2.52 -14.74 -39.29
N SER A 105 -3.11 -15.66 -38.52
CA SER A 105 -3.46 -16.96 -39.01
C SER A 105 -4.32 -16.74 -40.25
N VAL A 106 -3.75 -17.09 -41.39
CA VAL A 106 -4.53 -17.42 -42.58
C VAL A 106 -5.67 -18.34 -42.11
N PRO A 107 -6.94 -18.06 -42.46
CA PRO A 107 -8.04 -18.93 -42.09
C PRO A 107 -7.77 -20.37 -42.55
N PRO A 108 -8.26 -21.40 -41.84
CA PRO A 108 -8.18 -22.76 -42.34
C PRO A 108 -8.79 -22.83 -43.75
N ALA A 109 -8.24 -23.73 -44.58
CA ALA A 109 -8.49 -23.84 -46.02
C ALA A 109 -9.95 -24.18 -46.44
N SER A 110 -10.94 -24.00 -45.57
CA SER A 110 -12.35 -24.27 -45.83
C SER A 110 -13.17 -23.04 -46.28
N ALA A 111 -12.58 -21.86 -46.40
CA ALA A 111 -13.29 -20.64 -46.86
C ALA A 111 -12.69 -20.03 -48.14
N ARG A 112 -12.14 -20.87 -49.04
CA ARG A 112 -11.59 -20.43 -50.33
C ARG A 112 -12.54 -20.76 -51.48
N SER A 113 -13.71 -20.14 -51.51
CA SER A 113 -14.43 -19.89 -52.76
C SER A 113 -15.25 -18.62 -52.62
N ARG A 114 -15.23 -17.78 -53.67
CA ARG A 114 -15.77 -16.40 -53.75
C ARG A 114 -14.87 -15.31 -53.17
N LEU A 115 -13.78 -15.03 -53.88
CA LEU A 115 -13.58 -13.73 -54.55
C LEU A 115 -12.29 -13.86 -55.37
N THR A 116 -12.42 -14.43 -56.55
CA THR A 116 -11.40 -14.39 -57.59
C THR A 116 -11.90 -13.38 -58.60
N GLU A 117 -11.55 -12.11 -58.43
CA GLU A 117 -11.42 -11.13 -59.51
C GLU A 117 -10.88 -9.83 -58.92
N LEU A 118 -9.92 -9.24 -59.63
CA LEU A 118 -9.10 -8.04 -59.28
C LEU A 118 -7.85 -8.32 -58.43
N ARG A 119 -6.95 -9.14 -58.97
CA ARG A 119 -5.50 -8.96 -58.79
C ARG A 119 -4.84 -8.73 -60.14
N ALA A 120 -4.51 -7.47 -60.42
CA ALA A 120 -3.49 -7.11 -61.39
C ALA A 120 -2.67 -5.94 -60.81
N VAL A 121 -1.36 -6.18 -60.72
CA VAL A 121 -0.25 -5.24 -60.57
C VAL A 121 -0.05 -4.60 -59.18
N GLY A 122 0.99 -5.06 -58.49
CA GLY A 122 1.53 -4.42 -57.28
C GLY A 122 2.29 -5.42 -56.40
N SER A 123 3.60 -5.53 -56.62
CA SER A 123 4.54 -6.37 -55.86
C SER A 123 4.43 -6.16 -54.34
N PRO A 124 4.65 -7.20 -53.50
CA PRO A 124 4.67 -7.04 -52.06
C PRO A 124 5.96 -6.33 -51.65
N SER A 125 5.87 -5.01 -51.48
CA SER A 125 6.83 -4.28 -50.65
C SER A 125 6.54 -4.64 -49.20
N SER A 126 7.44 -5.39 -48.59
CA SER A 126 7.54 -5.60 -47.15
C SER A 126 7.92 -4.29 -46.46
N SER A 127 6.98 -3.35 -46.37
CA SER A 127 7.11 -2.20 -45.49
C SER A 127 6.44 -2.53 -44.16
N VAL A 128 7.25 -2.86 -43.16
CA VAL A 128 6.84 -2.84 -41.75
C VAL A 128 6.38 -1.41 -41.46
N THR A 129 5.06 -1.18 -41.41
CA THR A 129 4.50 0.07 -40.90
C THR A 129 5.06 0.34 -39.51
N PRO A 130 5.51 1.56 -39.19
CA PRO A 130 6.02 1.86 -37.86
C PRO A 130 4.90 1.68 -36.85
N ARG A 131 5.00 0.66 -35.99
CA ARG A 131 4.16 0.53 -34.80
C ARG A 131 4.64 1.57 -33.78
N SER A 132 4.05 2.76 -33.77
CA SER A 132 3.81 3.60 -32.58
C SER A 132 3.51 5.05 -33.01
N SER A 133 2.28 5.30 -33.44
CA SER A 133 1.79 6.67 -33.66
C SER A 133 0.90 7.18 -32.52
N ILE A 134 0.68 6.38 -31.46
CA ILE A 134 -0.24 6.75 -30.38
C ILE A 134 0.44 7.64 -29.34
N SER A 135 -0.25 8.71 -28.96
CA SER A 135 0.21 9.65 -27.95
C SER A 135 0.04 9.12 -26.51
N VAL A 136 0.77 9.73 -25.58
CA VAL A 136 0.56 9.49 -24.14
C VAL A 136 -0.88 9.81 -23.72
N SER A 137 -1.45 10.90 -24.25
CA SER A 137 -2.83 11.29 -23.95
C SER A 137 -3.85 10.23 -24.38
N GLU A 138 -3.74 9.69 -25.59
CA GLU A 138 -4.63 8.62 -26.06
C GLU A 138 -4.49 7.33 -25.22
N VAL A 139 -3.26 6.95 -24.85
CA VAL A 139 -3.03 5.81 -23.95
C VAL A 139 -3.69 6.05 -22.59
N PHE A 140 -3.50 7.24 -22.02
CA PHE A 140 -4.08 7.62 -20.74
C PHE A 140 -5.63 7.58 -20.77
N GLU A 141 -6.23 8.07 -21.86
CA GLU A 141 -7.68 8.05 -22.06
C GLU A 141 -8.23 6.62 -22.14
N VAL A 142 -7.59 5.73 -22.91
CA VAL A 142 -8.00 4.32 -22.99
C VAL A 142 -7.85 3.63 -21.64
N LEU A 143 -6.74 3.86 -20.91
CA LEU A 143 -6.56 3.32 -19.56
C LEU A 143 -7.62 3.85 -18.58
N THR A 144 -8.01 5.13 -18.73
CA THR A 144 -9.08 5.74 -17.94
C THR A 144 -10.44 5.11 -18.27
N GLN A 145 -10.72 4.82 -19.54
CA GLN A 145 -11.93 4.10 -19.96
C GLN A 145 -11.97 2.68 -19.38
N ILE A 146 -10.84 1.95 -19.40
CA ILE A 146 -10.71 0.63 -18.77
C ILE A 146 -11.09 0.72 -17.29
N ALA A 147 -10.51 1.68 -16.55
CA ALA A 147 -10.76 1.85 -15.12
C ALA A 147 -12.22 2.20 -14.79
N LYS A 148 -12.86 3.03 -15.63
CA LYS A 148 -14.26 3.45 -15.46
C LYS A 148 -15.29 2.43 -15.94
N THR A 149 -14.88 1.38 -16.65
CA THR A 149 -15.80 0.34 -17.13
C THR A 149 -16.34 -0.47 -15.95
N SER A 150 -17.67 -0.55 -15.82
CA SER A 150 -18.39 -1.29 -14.78
C SER A 150 -19.63 -1.99 -15.35
N GLY A 151 -20.25 -2.88 -14.55
CA GLY A 151 -21.45 -3.63 -14.93
C GLY A 151 -21.18 -4.96 -15.64
N GLU A 152 -22.20 -5.51 -16.30
CA GLU A 152 -22.11 -6.79 -17.00
C GLU A 152 -21.21 -6.71 -18.25
N GLY A 153 -20.45 -7.78 -18.51
CA GLY A 153 -19.48 -7.84 -19.62
C GLY A 153 -18.23 -6.96 -19.42
N THR A 154 -17.97 -6.51 -18.18
CA THR A 154 -16.82 -5.63 -17.88
C THR A 154 -15.49 -6.29 -18.22
N VAL A 155 -15.35 -7.60 -17.99
CA VAL A 155 -14.09 -8.31 -18.23
C VAL A 155 -13.73 -8.29 -19.71
N GLU A 156 -14.68 -8.64 -20.57
CA GLU A 156 -14.52 -8.71 -22.03
C GLU A 156 -14.27 -7.32 -22.62
N LYS A 157 -15.01 -6.30 -22.16
CA LYS A 157 -14.81 -4.90 -22.59
C LYS A 157 -13.41 -4.39 -22.23
N ARG A 158 -12.95 -4.63 -21.00
CA ARG A 158 -11.60 -4.25 -20.56
C ARG A 158 -10.52 -4.98 -21.36
N GLN A 159 -10.73 -6.26 -21.68
CA GLN A 159 -9.81 -7.04 -22.54
C GLN A 159 -9.76 -6.51 -23.97
N ALA A 160 -10.90 -6.15 -24.55
CA ALA A 160 -10.97 -5.56 -25.89
C ALA A 160 -10.23 -4.22 -25.96
N LEU A 161 -10.44 -3.34 -24.98
CA LEU A 161 -9.74 -2.05 -24.89
C LEU A 161 -8.22 -2.23 -24.74
N LEU A 162 -7.78 -3.11 -23.83
CA LEU A 162 -6.35 -3.34 -23.63
C LEU A 162 -5.70 -4.01 -24.85
N SER A 163 -6.33 -5.02 -25.44
CA SER A 163 -5.80 -5.69 -26.64
C SER A 163 -5.70 -4.75 -27.85
N GLY A 164 -6.70 -3.89 -28.05
CA GLY A 164 -6.68 -2.87 -29.10
C GLY A 164 -5.56 -1.84 -28.90
N LEU A 165 -5.20 -1.54 -27.64
CA LEU A 165 -4.07 -0.69 -27.33
C LEU A 165 -2.73 -1.40 -27.60
N LEU A 166 -2.59 -2.64 -27.17
CA LEU A 166 -1.40 -3.47 -27.37
C LEU A 166 -1.07 -3.69 -28.86
N GLY A 167 -2.08 -3.80 -29.72
CA GLY A 167 -1.91 -3.96 -31.17
C GLY A 167 -1.29 -2.74 -31.87
N LYS A 168 -1.28 -1.56 -31.22
CA LYS A 168 -0.75 -0.31 -31.79
C LYS A 168 0.67 0.04 -31.33
N LEU A 169 1.22 -0.72 -30.39
CA LEU A 169 2.48 -0.41 -29.73
C LEU A 169 3.66 -1.22 -30.27
N ASP A 170 4.86 -0.66 -30.17
CA ASP A 170 6.12 -1.38 -30.33
C ASP A 170 6.35 -2.34 -29.13
N PRO A 171 7.31 -3.28 -29.22
CA PRO A 171 7.58 -4.24 -28.15
C PRO A 171 7.95 -3.61 -26.80
N THR A 172 8.76 -2.54 -26.80
CA THR A 172 9.20 -1.85 -25.58
C THR A 172 8.01 -1.15 -24.92
N SER A 173 7.23 -0.40 -25.69
CA SER A 173 5.99 0.21 -25.21
C SER A 173 5.00 -0.82 -24.65
N THR A 174 4.89 -1.97 -25.32
CA THR A 174 4.06 -3.10 -24.88
C THR A 174 4.45 -3.57 -23.48
N LYS A 175 5.75 -3.75 -23.23
CA LYS A 175 6.27 -4.17 -21.91
C LYS A 175 5.79 -3.25 -20.81
N HIS A 176 5.98 -1.94 -20.99
CA HIS A 176 5.64 -0.98 -19.96
C HIS A 176 4.14 -0.77 -19.81
N LEU A 177 3.39 -0.75 -20.92
CA LEU A 177 1.94 -0.62 -20.85
C LEU A 177 1.32 -1.76 -20.04
N VAL A 178 1.71 -3.02 -20.29
CA VAL A 178 1.15 -4.20 -19.60
C VAL A 178 1.37 -4.16 -18.08
N ARG A 179 2.45 -3.53 -17.62
CA ARG A 179 2.76 -3.39 -16.19
C ARG A 179 1.86 -2.41 -15.45
N ILE A 180 1.27 -1.43 -16.15
CA ILE A 180 0.39 -0.41 -15.58
C ILE A 180 -0.91 -1.02 -15.01
N PRO A 181 -1.76 -1.73 -15.79
CA PRO A 181 -3.01 -2.31 -15.29
C PRO A 181 -2.79 -3.44 -14.27
N LEU A 182 -1.59 -4.02 -14.23
CA LEU A 182 -1.17 -5.00 -13.21
C LEU A 182 -0.67 -4.34 -11.91
N GLY A 183 -0.52 -3.00 -11.88
CA GLY A 183 -0.02 -2.26 -10.72
C GLY A 183 1.46 -2.55 -10.39
N ASN A 184 2.27 -2.95 -11.37
CA ASN A 184 3.65 -3.39 -11.17
C ASN A 184 4.63 -2.73 -12.14
N THR A 185 4.67 -1.40 -12.19
CA THR A 185 5.59 -0.63 -13.08
C THR A 185 7.06 -0.89 -12.82
N ARG A 186 7.44 -1.30 -11.59
CA ARG A 186 8.80 -1.71 -11.20
C ARG A 186 9.90 -0.63 -11.33
N LEU A 187 9.51 0.64 -11.34
CA LEU A 187 10.47 1.75 -11.54
C LEU A 187 11.15 2.25 -10.26
N GLY A 188 10.66 1.85 -9.07
CA GLY A 188 11.21 2.34 -7.79
C GLY A 188 10.99 3.83 -7.54
N ILE A 189 10.03 4.45 -8.24
CA ILE A 189 9.76 5.89 -8.17
C ILE A 189 8.71 6.16 -7.09
N GLY A 190 9.12 6.84 -6.01
CA GLY A 190 8.22 7.40 -5.01
C GLY A 190 7.96 8.89 -5.24
N ASP A 191 6.93 9.43 -4.58
CA ASP A 191 6.57 10.87 -4.65
C ASP A 191 7.77 11.81 -4.42
N PRO A 192 8.68 11.55 -3.45
CA PRO A 192 9.88 12.36 -3.29
C PRO A 192 10.75 12.47 -4.54
N THR A 193 10.86 11.40 -5.32
CA THR A 193 11.69 11.37 -6.53
C THR A 193 11.03 12.19 -7.64
N VAL A 194 9.70 12.10 -7.78
CA VAL A 194 8.93 12.93 -8.72
C VAL A 194 9.05 14.42 -8.36
N LEU A 195 8.88 14.79 -7.09
CA LEU A 195 8.99 16.19 -6.64
C LEU A 195 10.39 16.78 -6.87
N ASP A 196 11.45 16.00 -6.61
CA ASP A 196 12.83 16.41 -6.90
C ASP A 196 13.04 16.65 -8.41
N ALA A 197 12.48 15.77 -9.24
CA ALA A 197 12.57 15.89 -10.70
C ALA A 197 11.75 17.08 -11.23
N LEU A 198 10.56 17.33 -10.71
CA LEU A 198 9.74 18.51 -11.07
C LEU A 198 10.45 19.82 -10.72
N ALA A 199 11.03 19.91 -9.52
CA ALA A 199 11.80 21.07 -9.08
C ALA A 199 13.02 21.31 -9.99
N THR A 200 13.80 20.25 -10.26
CA THR A 200 14.96 20.33 -11.16
C THR A 200 14.56 20.70 -12.59
N ALA A 201 13.46 20.12 -13.11
CA ALA A 201 13.03 20.29 -14.50
C ALA A 201 12.51 21.70 -14.79
N LYS A 202 11.63 22.23 -13.92
CA LYS A 202 10.97 23.53 -14.16
C LYS A 202 11.69 24.70 -13.51
N LEU A 203 12.28 24.50 -12.33
CA LEU A 203 12.85 25.57 -11.51
C LEU A 203 14.38 25.61 -11.57
N GLY A 204 15.03 24.55 -12.06
CA GLY A 204 16.50 24.45 -12.09
C GLY A 204 17.15 24.37 -10.70
N ASP A 205 16.35 24.28 -9.63
CA ASP A 205 16.80 24.33 -8.25
C ASP A 205 16.07 23.29 -7.41
N LYS A 206 16.81 22.24 -7.02
CA LYS A 206 16.30 21.16 -6.18
C LYS A 206 15.90 21.62 -4.78
N SER A 207 16.45 22.73 -4.27
CA SER A 207 16.09 23.27 -2.94
C SER A 207 14.62 23.69 -2.86
N LYS A 208 14.01 24.06 -4.00
CA LYS A 208 12.58 24.42 -4.11
C LYS A 208 11.63 23.24 -3.96
N ARG A 209 12.13 22.00 -3.90
CA ARG A 209 11.34 20.80 -3.64
C ARG A 209 10.48 20.93 -2.37
N LYS A 210 10.98 21.57 -1.31
CA LYS A 210 10.21 21.76 -0.06
C LYS A 210 8.88 22.50 -0.25
N ALA A 211 8.86 23.50 -1.13
CA ALA A 211 7.64 24.26 -1.42
C ALA A 211 6.62 23.39 -2.20
N LEU A 212 7.11 22.59 -3.17
CA LEU A 212 6.27 21.61 -3.89
C LEU A 212 5.73 20.53 -2.94
N GLU A 213 6.57 20.04 -2.04
CA GLU A 213 6.22 19.02 -1.04
C GLU A 213 5.18 19.53 -0.05
N GLY A 214 5.28 20.78 0.41
CA GLY A 214 4.27 21.40 1.27
C GLY A 214 2.90 21.46 0.59
N ALA A 215 2.84 21.91 -0.67
CA ALA A 215 1.59 21.92 -1.43
C ALA A 215 1.08 20.50 -1.73
N TYR A 216 1.98 19.56 -2.03
CA TYR A 216 1.64 18.16 -2.22
C TYR A 216 1.04 17.56 -0.94
N ASN A 217 1.59 17.86 0.23
CA ASN A 217 1.09 17.31 1.48
C ASN A 217 -0.32 17.81 1.85
N ARG A 218 -0.70 19.02 1.39
CA ARG A 218 -2.05 19.57 1.55
C ARG A 218 -3.08 19.01 0.57
N THR A 219 -2.64 18.63 -0.63
CA THR A 219 -3.54 18.26 -1.75
C THR A 219 -3.51 16.78 -2.11
N SER A 220 -2.45 16.09 -1.73
CA SER A 220 -2.12 14.69 -2.04
C SER A 220 -2.23 14.32 -3.53
N ASP A 221 -1.94 15.28 -4.42
CA ASP A 221 -2.10 15.09 -5.86
C ASP A 221 -0.89 15.60 -6.65
N LEU A 222 0.02 14.68 -7.03
CA LEU A 222 1.21 15.03 -7.81
C LEU A 222 0.88 15.54 -9.22
N GLY A 223 -0.22 15.07 -9.84
CA GLY A 223 -0.62 15.55 -11.16
C GLY A 223 -1.06 17.01 -11.10
N LEU A 224 -1.84 17.38 -10.07
CA LEU A 224 -2.20 18.76 -9.79
C LEU A 224 -0.96 19.64 -9.55
N ILE A 225 0.00 19.17 -8.76
CA ILE A 225 1.26 19.89 -8.50
C ILE A 225 2.02 20.12 -9.80
N ALA A 226 2.21 19.07 -10.61
CA ALA A 226 2.97 19.15 -11.84
C ALA A 226 2.32 20.09 -12.86
N LYS A 227 1.01 19.97 -13.07
CA LYS A 227 0.25 20.83 -13.97
C LYS A 227 0.30 22.30 -13.54
N THR A 228 0.03 22.56 -12.25
CA THR A 228 0.07 23.91 -11.71
C THR A 228 1.47 24.53 -11.83
N LEU A 229 2.52 23.74 -11.58
CA LEU A 229 3.90 24.18 -11.73
C LEU A 229 4.24 24.54 -13.19
N TRP A 230 3.75 23.77 -14.16
CA TRP A 230 4.00 24.05 -15.58
C TRP A 230 3.23 25.27 -16.09
N GLU A 231 1.99 25.45 -15.66
CA GLU A 231 1.09 26.52 -16.10
C GLU A 231 1.34 27.85 -15.37
N LYS A 232 1.57 27.81 -14.06
CA LYS A 232 1.55 28.98 -13.17
C LYS A 232 2.84 29.18 -12.37
N GLY A 233 3.83 28.31 -12.55
CA GLY A 233 5.10 28.35 -11.82
C GLY A 233 4.96 28.07 -10.32
N LEU A 234 6.04 28.29 -9.57
CA LEU A 234 6.09 28.00 -8.14
C LEU A 234 5.03 28.78 -7.34
N SER A 235 4.81 30.06 -7.66
CA SER A 235 3.80 30.88 -7.00
C SER A 235 2.38 30.31 -7.14
N GLY A 236 2.08 29.63 -8.25
CA GLY A 236 0.81 28.94 -8.46
C GLY A 236 0.67 27.73 -7.54
N VAL A 237 1.75 26.98 -7.35
CA VAL A 237 1.79 25.80 -6.46
C VAL A 237 1.66 26.22 -5.00
N GLU A 238 2.32 27.29 -4.58
CA GLU A 238 2.25 27.80 -3.20
C GLU A 238 0.84 28.25 -2.82
N ARG A 239 0.06 28.76 -3.79
CA ARG A 239 -1.36 29.12 -3.64
C ARG A 239 -2.33 27.94 -3.66
N LEU A 240 -1.86 26.70 -3.81
CA LEU A 240 -2.75 25.54 -3.71
C LEU A 240 -3.20 25.34 -2.26
N GLU A 241 -4.52 25.40 -2.10
CA GLU A 241 -5.22 25.26 -0.83
C GLU A 241 -5.77 23.84 -0.65
N VAL A 242 -6.13 23.55 0.61
CA VAL A 242 -6.86 22.34 0.96
C VAL A 242 -8.20 22.29 0.25
N ARG A 243 -8.58 21.10 -0.27
CA ARG A 243 -9.88 20.86 -0.91
C ARG A 243 -10.62 19.76 -0.19
N VAL A 244 -11.84 20.02 0.24
CA VAL A 244 -12.70 18.98 0.82
C VAL A 244 -12.93 17.88 -0.23
N GLY A 245 -12.86 16.62 0.20
CA GLY A 245 -12.84 15.46 -0.69
C GLY A 245 -11.46 15.09 -1.26
N ALA A 246 -10.40 15.86 -1.00
CA ALA A 246 -9.02 15.46 -1.27
C ALA A 246 -8.27 15.36 0.08
N PRO A 247 -7.75 14.18 0.47
CA PRO A 247 -7.16 14.00 1.77
C PRO A 247 -5.83 14.73 1.91
N ILE A 248 -5.62 15.24 3.12
CA ILE A 248 -4.37 15.83 3.58
C ILE A 248 -3.49 14.71 4.10
N ARG A 249 -2.19 14.75 3.79
CA ARG A 249 -1.21 13.83 4.36
C ARG A 249 -1.23 13.89 5.89
N SER A 250 -1.44 12.76 6.53
CA SER A 250 -1.42 12.66 7.99
C SER A 250 -0.09 13.11 8.60
N GLU A 251 -0.13 13.93 9.65
CA GLU A 251 1.03 14.17 10.51
C GLU A 251 1.39 12.90 11.31
N LEU A 252 2.67 12.63 11.47
CA LEU A 252 3.21 11.41 12.07
C LEU A 252 3.94 11.72 13.38
N CYS A 253 3.80 10.83 14.36
CA CYS A 253 4.53 10.99 15.61
C CYS A 253 5.99 10.54 15.51
N GLU A 254 6.88 11.31 16.13
CA GLU A 254 8.17 10.81 16.62
C GLU A 254 8.00 9.91 17.84
N ARG A 255 9.08 9.25 18.26
CA ARG A 255 9.10 8.40 19.46
C ARG A 255 10.16 8.90 20.45
N LEU A 256 9.78 8.97 21.73
CA LEU A 256 10.71 9.17 22.83
C LEU A 256 10.58 8.03 23.85
N PRO A 257 11.64 7.72 24.60
CA PRO A 257 11.70 6.50 25.40
C PRO A 257 10.82 6.56 26.64
N ASN A 258 10.69 7.72 27.29
CA ASN A 258 10.00 7.87 28.57
C ASN A 258 9.43 9.29 28.76
N ALA A 259 8.58 9.45 29.78
CA ALA A 259 7.91 10.71 30.11
C ALA A 259 8.89 11.87 30.39
N GLN A 260 10.03 11.58 31.04
CA GLN A 260 11.05 12.59 31.34
C GLN A 260 11.61 13.21 30.06
N LYS A 261 12.01 12.37 29.09
CA LYS A 261 12.53 12.84 27.79
C LYS A 261 11.47 13.56 26.96
N VAL A 262 10.21 13.18 27.09
CA VAL A 262 9.09 13.88 26.43
C VAL A 262 8.98 15.31 26.95
N ILE A 263 8.88 15.51 28.26
CA ILE A 263 8.74 16.84 28.85
C ILE A 263 9.97 17.70 28.56
N GLU A 264 11.18 17.17 28.75
CA GLU A 264 12.44 17.88 28.40
C GLU A 264 12.46 18.36 26.95
N LYS A 265 11.94 17.56 26.02
CA LYS A 265 11.99 17.85 24.58
C LYS A 265 10.82 18.71 24.10
N MET A 266 9.65 18.62 24.72
CA MET A 266 8.40 19.16 24.17
C MET A 266 7.81 20.32 24.98
N SER A 267 8.12 20.44 26.28
CA SER A 267 7.50 21.42 27.17
C SER A 267 8.16 22.80 27.18
N PHE A 268 8.72 23.19 26.04
CA PHE A 268 9.35 24.49 25.84
C PHE A 268 8.91 25.06 24.49
N ASP A 269 8.52 26.31 24.45
CA ASP A 269 8.23 27.01 23.21
C ASP A 269 9.49 27.55 22.52
N SER A 270 9.31 28.39 21.49
CA SER A 270 10.40 29.04 20.76
C SER A 270 11.18 30.04 21.61
N ALA A 271 10.53 30.64 22.62
CA ALA A 271 11.11 31.58 23.57
C ALA A 271 11.78 30.88 24.77
N GLN A 272 11.71 29.55 24.82
CA GLN A 272 12.16 28.68 25.92
C GLN A 272 11.37 28.84 27.22
N ASP A 273 10.15 29.38 27.14
CA ASP A 273 9.23 29.38 28.28
C ASP A 273 8.67 27.97 28.47
N LYS A 274 8.50 27.55 29.74
CA LYS A 274 7.94 26.24 30.05
C LYS A 274 6.44 26.24 29.69
N VAL A 275 6.09 25.58 28.59
CA VAL A 275 4.72 25.45 28.12
C VAL A 275 4.24 24.01 28.28
N GLY A 276 2.97 23.84 28.67
CA GLY A 276 2.37 22.52 28.77
C GLY A 276 2.32 21.78 27.43
N VAL A 277 2.26 20.46 27.50
CA VAL A 277 1.97 19.60 26.34
C VAL A 277 0.55 19.06 26.44
N ASP A 278 -0.09 18.92 25.30
CA ASP A 278 -1.40 18.27 25.17
C ASP A 278 -1.22 16.76 25.18
N VAL A 279 -1.83 16.07 26.14
CA VAL A 279 -1.71 14.62 26.30
C VAL A 279 -3.03 13.96 25.97
N GLN A 280 -3.02 13.11 24.95
CA GLN A 280 -4.19 12.37 24.46
C GLN A 280 -3.92 10.87 24.55
N TYR A 281 -4.98 10.07 24.73
CA TYR A 281 -4.84 8.62 24.62
C TYR A 281 -4.44 8.20 23.21
N LYS A 282 -3.54 7.23 23.13
CA LYS A 282 -3.22 6.57 21.87
C LYS A 282 -4.17 5.39 21.67
N TYR A 283 -5.25 5.67 20.95
CA TYR A 283 -6.15 4.65 20.47
C TYR A 283 -5.49 3.78 19.39
N ASP A 284 -5.88 2.51 19.31
CA ASP A 284 -5.36 1.50 18.39
C ASP A 284 -6.49 1.04 17.44
N GLY A 285 -6.74 1.82 16.40
CA GLY A 285 -7.87 1.64 15.50
C GLY A 285 -7.52 1.91 14.03
N PHE A 286 -8.54 2.30 13.27
CA PHE A 286 -8.33 2.86 11.94
C PHE A 286 -8.16 4.37 12.06
N ARG A 287 -7.00 4.90 11.68
CA ARG A 287 -6.92 6.34 11.43
C ARG A 287 -7.75 6.69 10.20
N VAL A 288 -8.77 7.49 10.40
CA VAL A 288 -9.74 7.91 9.39
C VAL A 288 -9.80 9.43 9.34
N GLN A 289 -9.46 9.98 8.18
CA GLN A 289 -9.66 11.40 7.88
C GLN A 289 -11.05 11.57 7.28
N ILE A 290 -11.95 12.25 8.01
CA ILE A 290 -13.34 12.45 7.63
C ILE A 290 -13.46 13.80 6.93
N HIS A 291 -13.94 13.79 5.69
CA HIS A 291 -14.28 14.98 4.91
C HIS A 291 -15.80 15.06 4.80
N LYS A 292 -16.37 16.16 5.25
CA LYS A 292 -17.79 16.48 5.02
C LYS A 292 -17.85 17.67 4.07
N ASP A 293 -18.61 17.51 3.00
CA ASP A 293 -18.98 18.57 2.06
C ASP A 293 -20.51 18.57 1.92
N ASN A 294 -21.15 19.43 2.71
CA ASN A 294 -22.60 19.47 2.88
C ASN A 294 -23.14 18.08 3.26
N ASP A 295 -23.94 17.46 2.39
CA ASP A 295 -24.52 16.14 2.59
C ASP A 295 -23.63 14.98 2.11
N THR A 296 -22.46 15.29 1.56
CA THR A 296 -21.50 14.29 1.08
C THR A 296 -20.41 14.06 2.11
N VAL A 297 -20.22 12.81 2.52
CA VAL A 297 -19.13 12.42 3.42
C VAL A 297 -18.19 11.48 2.70
N ARG A 298 -16.89 11.76 2.78
CA ARG A 298 -15.82 10.88 2.28
C ARG A 298 -14.81 10.63 3.39
N MET A 299 -14.30 9.41 3.45
CA MET A 299 -13.39 8.98 4.52
C MET A 299 -12.16 8.33 3.92
N PHE A 300 -11.00 8.77 4.40
CA PHE A 300 -9.72 8.31 3.89
C PHE A 300 -8.89 7.66 4.99
N SER A 301 -8.21 6.57 4.64
CA SER A 301 -7.27 5.91 5.54
C SER A 301 -6.03 6.77 5.75
N ARG A 302 -5.18 6.38 6.70
CA ARG A 302 -3.82 6.92 6.84
C ARG A 302 -3.01 6.93 5.53
N ASN A 303 -3.23 5.93 4.68
CA ASN A 303 -2.53 5.83 3.40
C ASN A 303 -3.26 6.57 2.27
N LEU A 304 -4.31 7.33 2.60
CA LEU A 304 -5.17 8.07 1.68
C LEU A 304 -6.12 7.20 0.84
N GLU A 305 -6.29 5.92 1.19
CA GLU A 305 -7.27 5.05 0.52
C GLU A 305 -8.68 5.48 0.91
N GLU A 306 -9.57 5.67 -0.07
CA GLU A 306 -10.97 5.94 0.22
C GLU A 306 -11.67 4.68 0.76
N MET A 307 -12.24 4.81 1.96
CA MET A 307 -12.85 3.71 2.73
C MET A 307 -14.26 4.06 3.22
N THR A 308 -14.87 5.12 2.66
CA THR A 308 -16.20 5.64 3.00
C THR A 308 -17.25 4.54 3.17
N HIS A 309 -17.36 3.63 2.20
CA HIS A 309 -18.35 2.55 2.19
C HIS A 309 -18.26 1.58 3.38
N MET A 310 -17.15 1.53 4.11
CA MET A 310 -16.97 0.63 5.25
C MET A 310 -17.68 1.12 6.52
N PHE A 311 -18.08 2.39 6.55
CA PHE A 311 -18.43 3.12 7.77
C PHE A 311 -19.81 3.82 7.71
N PRO A 312 -20.90 3.08 7.44
CA PRO A 312 -22.24 3.67 7.39
C PRO A 312 -22.60 4.42 8.68
N GLU A 313 -22.20 3.88 9.84
CA GLU A 313 -22.45 4.52 11.14
C GLU A 313 -21.69 5.85 11.30
N LEU A 314 -20.46 5.95 10.79
CA LEU A 314 -19.67 7.19 10.86
C LEU A 314 -20.19 8.23 9.86
N ILE A 315 -20.70 7.81 8.70
CA ILE A 315 -21.32 8.72 7.72
C ILE A 315 -22.51 9.41 8.37
N LYS A 316 -23.44 8.61 8.91
CA LYS A 316 -24.62 9.12 9.63
C LYS A 316 -24.22 10.05 10.77
N ALA A 317 -23.28 9.62 11.60
CA ALA A 317 -22.77 10.43 12.71
C ALA A 317 -22.18 11.76 12.25
N THR A 318 -21.41 11.76 11.16
CA THR A 318 -20.81 12.97 10.59
C THR A 318 -21.87 13.96 10.14
N LEU A 319 -22.93 13.50 9.48
CA LEU A 319 -24.04 14.35 9.04
C LEU A 319 -24.83 14.93 10.23
N GLU A 320 -25.03 14.15 11.29
CA GLU A 320 -25.88 14.53 12.43
C GLU A 320 -25.16 15.29 13.55
N GLN A 321 -23.88 15.01 13.80
CA GLN A 321 -23.13 15.53 14.96
C GLN A 321 -22.20 16.69 14.60
N VAL A 322 -21.82 16.86 13.32
CA VAL A 322 -20.91 17.93 12.88
C VAL A 322 -21.67 19.21 12.51
N LYS A 323 -21.41 20.26 13.30
CA LYS A 323 -21.94 21.63 13.13
C LYS A 323 -21.09 22.47 12.18
N ALA A 324 -20.96 22.02 10.94
CA ALA A 324 -20.28 22.72 9.85
C ALA A 324 -20.79 22.19 8.50
N ASP A 325 -20.86 23.05 7.49
CA ASP A 325 -21.23 22.64 6.13
C ASP A 325 -20.06 21.92 5.49
N THR A 326 -18.84 22.44 5.67
CA THR A 326 -17.61 21.81 5.19
C THR A 326 -16.62 21.61 6.33
N VAL A 327 -16.08 20.40 6.50
CA VAL A 327 -15.08 20.11 7.53
C VAL A 327 -14.12 19.00 7.10
N ILE A 328 -12.90 19.04 7.64
CA ILE A 328 -11.96 17.91 7.63
C ILE A 328 -11.53 17.61 9.06
N LEU A 329 -11.79 16.38 9.51
CA LEU A 329 -11.44 15.87 10.85
C LEU A 329 -10.41 14.76 10.73
N ASP A 330 -9.44 14.73 11.64
CA ASP A 330 -8.50 13.61 11.80
C ASP A 330 -8.96 12.78 13.01
N THR A 331 -9.25 11.50 12.78
CA THR A 331 -9.94 10.65 13.76
C THR A 331 -9.32 9.26 13.86
N GLU A 332 -9.55 8.57 14.97
CA GLU A 332 -9.27 7.15 15.13
C GLU A 332 -10.58 6.38 15.38
N ALA A 333 -10.92 5.44 14.49
CA ALA A 333 -12.13 4.62 14.57
C ALA A 333 -11.86 3.25 15.19
N LEU A 334 -12.59 2.89 16.23
CA LEU A 334 -12.44 1.66 17.01
C LEU A 334 -13.77 0.94 17.09
N ALA A 335 -13.72 -0.40 17.07
CA ALA A 335 -14.90 -1.19 17.36
C ALA A 335 -15.29 -1.01 18.83
N TYR A 336 -16.59 -0.93 19.05
CA TYR A 336 -17.20 -0.66 20.34
C TYR A 336 -18.21 -1.76 20.63
N ASN A 337 -18.20 -2.28 21.85
CA ASN A 337 -19.17 -3.24 22.34
C ASN A 337 -20.26 -2.48 23.10
N PRO A 338 -21.50 -2.37 22.58
CA PRO A 338 -22.57 -1.64 23.26
C PRO A 338 -23.05 -2.31 24.56
N GLN A 339 -22.82 -3.62 24.74
CA GLN A 339 -23.26 -4.35 25.92
C GLN A 339 -22.31 -4.18 27.09
N SER A 340 -20.99 -4.19 26.85
CA SER A 340 -19.98 -3.95 27.90
C SER A 340 -19.57 -2.49 28.01
N GLU A 341 -19.97 -1.66 27.05
CA GLU A 341 -19.54 -0.26 26.89
C GLU A 341 -18.02 -0.07 26.72
N GLU A 342 -17.34 -1.10 26.21
CA GLU A 342 -15.89 -1.10 26.04
C GLU A 342 -15.46 -0.98 24.57
N PHE A 343 -14.28 -0.39 24.37
CA PHE A 343 -13.61 -0.40 23.06
C PHE A 343 -12.85 -1.70 22.88
N LEU A 344 -12.95 -2.27 21.68
CA LEU A 344 -12.36 -3.54 21.35
C LEU A 344 -10.93 -3.37 20.79
N PRO A 345 -10.05 -4.37 20.99
CA PRO A 345 -8.70 -4.35 20.44
C PRO A 345 -8.67 -4.20 18.91
N PHE A 346 -7.52 -3.78 18.38
CA PHE A 346 -7.34 -3.61 16.93
C PHE A 346 -7.66 -4.88 16.14
N GLN A 347 -7.28 -6.06 16.63
CA GLN A 347 -7.57 -7.33 15.96
C GLN A 347 -9.08 -7.53 15.71
N GLU A 348 -9.93 -7.18 16.67
CA GLU A 348 -11.38 -7.21 16.51
C GLU A 348 -11.87 -6.09 15.57
N THR A 349 -11.32 -4.88 15.71
CA THR A 349 -11.62 -3.75 14.82
C THR A 349 -11.29 -4.07 13.35
N THR A 350 -10.21 -4.79 13.06
CA THR A 350 -9.85 -5.17 11.69
C THR A 350 -10.87 -6.05 10.99
N LYS A 351 -11.73 -6.77 11.73
CA LYS A 351 -12.84 -7.54 11.15
C LYS A 351 -13.84 -6.63 10.41
N ARG A 352 -13.85 -5.32 10.67
CA ARG A 352 -14.63 -4.33 9.91
C ARG A 352 -14.06 -3.98 8.55
N ARG A 353 -12.83 -4.39 8.21
CA ARG A 353 -12.27 -4.22 6.86
C ARG A 353 -12.84 -5.26 5.89
N ARG A 354 -13.82 -4.85 5.08
CA ARG A 354 -14.51 -5.74 4.11
C ARG A 354 -15.20 -4.91 3.01
N LYS A 355 -15.53 -5.56 1.89
CA LYS A 355 -16.26 -4.96 0.74
C LYS A 355 -17.74 -5.37 0.67
N TYR A 356 -18.13 -6.46 1.33
CA TYR A 356 -19.48 -7.02 1.31
C TYR A 356 -20.00 -7.24 2.74
N GLY A 357 -21.33 -7.29 2.92
CA GLY A 357 -21.95 -7.50 4.23
C GLY A 357 -21.63 -6.39 5.23
N ILE A 358 -21.54 -5.14 4.76
CA ILE A 358 -21.17 -3.99 5.58
C ILE A 358 -22.19 -3.76 6.70
N GLU A 359 -23.48 -3.72 6.36
CA GLU A 359 -24.55 -3.43 7.32
C GLU A 359 -24.63 -4.45 8.45
N GLU A 360 -24.52 -5.74 8.13
CA GLU A 360 -24.49 -6.81 9.13
C GLU A 360 -23.26 -6.68 10.05
N ALA A 361 -22.10 -6.34 9.47
CA ALA A 361 -20.89 -6.08 10.24
C ALA A 361 -21.02 -4.86 11.13
N ALA A 362 -21.72 -3.82 10.65
CA ALA A 362 -22.01 -2.59 11.37
C ALA A 362 -22.91 -2.83 12.58
N ALA A 363 -23.93 -3.67 12.42
CA ALA A 363 -24.78 -4.07 13.53
C ALA A 363 -24.02 -4.91 14.58
N LYS A 364 -23.13 -5.82 14.15
CA LYS A 364 -22.41 -6.74 15.06
C LYS A 364 -21.23 -6.10 15.77
N LEU A 365 -20.48 -5.24 15.08
CA LEU A 365 -19.22 -4.63 15.55
C LEU A 365 -19.23 -3.14 15.22
N PRO A 366 -20.14 -2.34 15.81
CA PRO A 366 -20.26 -0.92 15.50
C PRO A 366 -18.96 -0.18 15.83
N LEU A 367 -18.61 0.80 15.00
CA LEU A 367 -17.46 1.66 15.24
C LEU A 367 -17.87 2.97 15.92
N LYS A 368 -16.99 3.49 16.77
CA LYS A 368 -16.99 4.89 17.19
C LYS A 368 -15.67 5.53 16.78
N ALA A 369 -15.71 6.82 16.44
CA ALA A 369 -14.54 7.56 15.99
C ALA A 369 -14.15 8.65 16.98
N PHE A 370 -12.90 8.67 17.41
CA PHE A 370 -12.33 9.68 18.26
C PHE A 370 -11.66 10.76 17.42
N ALA A 371 -12.30 11.91 17.29
CA ALA A 371 -11.72 13.07 16.62
C ALA A 371 -10.67 13.72 17.51
N PHE A 372 -9.44 13.81 17.00
CA PHE A 372 -8.29 14.33 17.74
C PHE A 372 -7.65 15.56 17.11
N ASP A 373 -8.14 15.98 15.94
CA ASP A 373 -7.76 17.23 15.27
C ASP A 373 -8.83 17.69 14.27
N ILE A 374 -8.81 18.96 13.89
CA ILE A 374 -9.64 19.59 12.85
C ILE A 374 -8.75 20.39 11.91
N LEU A 375 -8.79 20.07 10.62
CA LEU A 375 -7.84 20.59 9.62
C LEU A 375 -8.46 21.67 8.72
N TYR A 376 -9.78 21.68 8.63
CA TYR A 376 -10.52 22.62 7.79
C TYR A 376 -11.94 22.79 8.32
N LYS A 377 -12.50 24.00 8.25
CA LYS A 377 -13.89 24.29 8.61
C LYS A 377 -14.43 25.47 7.79
N ASN A 378 -15.56 25.28 7.10
CA ASN A 378 -16.35 26.34 6.44
C ASN A 378 -15.50 27.34 5.64
N GLY A 379 -14.73 26.87 4.66
CA GLY A 379 -13.89 27.74 3.83
C GLY A 379 -12.49 28.01 4.39
N ARG A 380 -12.23 27.75 5.68
CA ARG A 380 -10.96 28.08 6.34
C ARG A 380 -10.11 26.84 6.57
N GLN A 381 -8.89 26.85 6.02
CA GLN A 381 -7.85 25.88 6.38
C GLN A 381 -7.26 26.21 7.76
N LEU A 382 -6.99 25.19 8.57
CA LEU A 382 -6.55 25.33 9.95
C LEU A 382 -5.15 24.75 10.19
N LEU A 383 -4.46 24.28 9.15
CA LEU A 383 -3.15 23.62 9.31
C LEU A 383 -2.11 24.52 9.99
N ASP A 384 -2.12 25.81 9.65
CA ASP A 384 -1.16 26.77 10.21
C ASP A 384 -1.57 27.29 11.61
N GLU A 385 -2.77 26.96 12.08
CA GLU A 385 -3.23 27.37 13.42
C GLU A 385 -2.59 26.50 14.51
N PRO A 386 -2.24 27.07 15.68
CA PRO A 386 -1.84 26.31 16.87
C PRO A 386 -2.82 25.19 17.23
N LEU A 387 -2.30 24.03 17.67
CA LEU A 387 -3.12 22.90 18.12
C LEU A 387 -4.17 23.32 19.16
N ALA A 388 -3.82 24.19 20.11
CA ALA A 388 -4.75 24.68 21.12
C ALA A 388 -6.02 25.29 20.49
N LYS A 389 -5.87 26.13 19.46
CA LYS A 389 -6.99 26.72 18.72
C LYS A 389 -7.76 25.69 17.92
N ARG A 390 -7.08 24.73 17.29
CA ARG A 390 -7.74 23.64 16.56
C ARG A 390 -8.60 22.80 17.51
N MET A 391 -8.11 22.48 18.71
CA MET A 391 -8.87 21.73 19.72
C MET A 391 -10.08 22.50 20.25
N GLU A 392 -9.98 23.82 20.42
CA GLU A 392 -11.11 24.69 20.73
C GLU A 392 -12.17 24.68 19.61
N MET A 393 -11.74 24.86 18.36
CA MET A 393 -12.65 24.76 17.22
C MET A 393 -13.30 23.38 17.09
N LEU A 394 -12.56 22.31 17.39
CA LEU A 394 -13.07 20.94 17.38
C LEU A 394 -14.18 20.76 18.42
N LYS A 395 -14.02 21.33 19.62
CA LYS A 395 -15.02 21.34 20.69
C LYS A 395 -16.36 21.92 20.23
N ASP A 396 -16.34 23.03 19.51
CA ASP A 396 -17.56 23.69 19.05
C ASP A 396 -18.16 23.02 17.79
N THR A 397 -17.36 22.24 17.07
CA THR A 397 -17.75 21.63 15.80
C THR A 397 -18.46 20.30 15.97
N ILE A 398 -18.14 19.52 16.99
CA ILE A 398 -18.69 18.17 17.19
C ILE A 398 -19.59 18.16 18.43
N ARG A 399 -20.85 17.72 18.26
CA ARG A 399 -21.71 17.36 19.39
C ARG A 399 -21.27 16.00 19.93
N ASP A 400 -20.79 15.99 21.17
CA ASP A 400 -20.07 14.86 21.79
C ASP A 400 -21.03 13.89 22.52
N ASP A 401 -22.08 13.44 21.82
CA ASP A 401 -23.18 12.66 22.39
C ASP A 401 -23.51 11.38 21.62
N GLY A 402 -22.61 10.90 20.76
CA GLY A 402 -22.89 9.75 19.91
C GLY A 402 -21.66 8.95 19.46
N VAL A 403 -21.58 8.77 18.15
CA VAL A 403 -20.61 7.91 17.48
C VAL A 403 -19.31 8.64 17.19
N LEU A 404 -19.37 9.94 16.92
CA LEU A 404 -18.21 10.80 16.74
C LEU A 404 -17.92 11.49 18.08
N ILE A 405 -16.85 11.05 18.73
CA ILE A 405 -16.46 11.46 20.07
C ILE A 405 -15.24 12.37 19.96
N ARG A 406 -15.17 13.43 20.76
CA ARG A 406 -13.93 14.22 20.84
C ARG A 406 -12.93 13.51 21.74
N THR A 407 -11.67 13.46 21.33
CA THR A 407 -10.64 12.89 22.19
C THR A 407 -10.58 13.66 23.51
N LYS A 408 -10.48 12.92 24.62
CA LYS A 408 -10.16 13.53 25.91
C LYS A 408 -8.69 13.88 25.92
N ASN A 409 -8.36 15.05 26.45
CA ASN A 409 -7.01 15.57 26.52
C ASN A 409 -6.74 16.23 27.87
N GLN A 410 -5.47 16.27 28.28
CA GLN A 410 -5.02 16.98 29.48
C GLN A 410 -3.72 17.71 29.18
N THR A 411 -3.60 18.95 29.69
CA THR A 411 -2.35 19.72 29.59
C THR A 411 -1.44 19.37 30.75
N VAL A 412 -0.20 18.96 30.44
CA VAL A 412 0.79 18.56 31.46
C VAL A 412 2.10 19.32 31.28
N THR A 413 2.73 19.69 32.39
CA THR A 413 4.05 20.36 32.42
C THR A 413 5.14 19.53 33.11
N GLU A 414 4.79 18.42 33.78
CA GLU A 414 5.71 17.62 34.59
C GLU A 414 5.73 16.15 34.18
N ALA A 415 6.92 15.55 34.20
CA ALA A 415 7.11 14.16 33.78
C ALA A 415 6.34 13.16 34.64
N LYS A 416 6.22 13.44 35.95
CA LYS A 416 5.46 12.60 36.88
C LYS A 416 3.98 12.51 36.51
N ALA A 417 3.36 13.64 36.16
CA ALA A 417 1.96 13.67 35.73
C ALA A 417 1.77 12.93 34.39
N LEU A 418 2.71 13.10 33.45
CA LEU A 418 2.68 12.37 32.18
C LEU A 418 2.82 10.85 32.39
N GLN A 419 3.67 10.42 33.32
CA GLN A 419 3.82 9.01 33.67
C GLN A 419 2.53 8.42 34.25
N LEU A 420 1.84 9.15 35.15
CA LEU A 420 0.56 8.69 35.70
C LEU A 420 -0.51 8.52 34.61
N LEU A 421 -0.56 9.42 33.62
CA LEU A 421 -1.46 9.27 32.47
C LEU A 421 -1.09 8.08 31.58
N LEU A 422 0.21 7.78 31.45
CA LEU A 422 0.68 6.62 30.69
C LEU A 422 0.25 5.33 31.38
N ASP A 423 0.44 5.24 32.70
CA ASP A 423 0.06 4.08 33.51
C ASP A 423 -1.46 3.86 33.48
N ASP A 424 -2.25 4.93 33.57
CA ASP A 424 -3.70 4.90 33.40
C ASP A 424 -4.10 4.39 32.01
N ALA A 425 -3.47 4.89 30.94
CA ALA A 425 -3.73 4.42 29.56
C ALA A 425 -3.44 2.92 29.41
N ILE A 426 -2.32 2.46 29.97
CA ILE A 426 -1.92 1.05 29.95
C ILE A 426 -2.92 0.20 30.75
N SER A 427 -3.37 0.67 31.92
CA SER A 427 -4.36 -0.04 32.75
C SER A 427 -5.70 -0.25 32.03
N LYS A 428 -6.05 0.65 31.10
CA LYS A 428 -7.22 0.61 30.22
C LYS A 428 -7.01 -0.23 28.95
N GLY A 429 -5.84 -0.86 28.80
CA GLY A 429 -5.49 -1.68 27.64
C GLY A 429 -5.19 -0.87 26.37
N LEU A 430 -4.92 0.43 26.48
CA LEU A 430 -4.58 1.28 25.35
C LEU A 430 -3.09 1.16 25.01
N GLU A 431 -2.71 1.54 23.79
CA GLU A 431 -1.33 1.42 23.29
C GLU A 431 -0.34 2.37 24.02
N GLY A 432 -0.88 3.44 24.62
CA GLY A 432 -0.13 4.46 25.33
C GLY A 432 -0.74 5.85 25.15
N LEU A 433 0.12 6.84 24.95
CA LEU A 433 -0.25 8.25 24.78
C LEU A 433 0.30 8.83 23.48
N VAL A 434 -0.42 9.82 22.95
CA VAL A 434 0.10 10.79 21.98
C VAL A 434 0.23 12.12 22.70
N VAL A 435 1.46 12.62 22.77
CA VAL A 435 1.79 13.92 23.37
C VAL A 435 2.02 14.90 22.25
N LYS A 436 1.41 16.08 22.33
CA LYS A 436 1.45 17.10 21.27
C LYS A 436 1.84 18.48 21.83
N ARG A 437 2.57 19.27 21.05
CA ARG A 437 2.86 20.68 21.38
C ARG A 437 1.60 21.52 21.18
N LEU A 438 1.24 22.36 22.15
CA LEU A 438 0.04 23.20 22.08
C LEU A 438 0.12 24.27 20.98
N GLU A 439 1.31 24.84 20.79
CA GLU A 439 1.56 25.90 19.81
C GLU A 439 1.98 25.40 18.42
N SER A 440 2.04 24.08 18.20
CA SER A 440 2.47 23.55 16.90
C SER A 440 1.37 23.65 15.84
N PRO A 441 1.72 24.03 14.59
CA PRO A 441 0.84 23.82 13.45
C PRO A 441 0.62 22.32 13.20
N TYR A 442 -0.33 21.99 12.33
CA TYR A 442 -0.45 20.65 11.77
C TYR A 442 0.51 20.51 10.59
N GLU A 443 1.60 19.76 10.77
CA GLU A 443 2.59 19.57 9.71
C GLU A 443 2.21 18.37 8.84
N ALA A 444 1.41 18.62 7.81
CA ALA A 444 0.92 17.59 6.90
C ALA A 444 2.07 16.76 6.31
N GLY A 445 2.01 15.44 6.46
CA GLY A 445 3.06 14.50 6.04
C GLY A 445 4.37 14.59 6.84
N GLY A 446 4.46 15.48 7.82
CA GLY A 446 5.62 15.69 8.67
C GLY A 446 5.80 14.55 9.67
N ARG A 447 7.07 14.31 10.01
CA ARG A 447 7.47 13.54 11.19
C ARG A 447 8.50 14.39 11.94
N ASN A 448 8.08 14.96 13.05
CA ASN A 448 8.80 15.94 13.83
C ASN A 448 8.48 15.74 15.34
N PHE A 449 8.98 16.63 16.19
CA PHE A 449 8.68 16.61 17.63
C PHE A 449 7.46 17.46 18.03
N ASN A 450 6.58 17.82 17.08
CA ASN A 450 5.26 18.36 17.40
C ASN A 450 4.42 17.28 18.08
N TRP A 451 4.46 16.06 17.53
CA TRP A 451 3.71 14.92 18.06
C TRP A 451 4.68 13.79 18.43
N VAL A 452 4.58 13.28 19.65
CA VAL A 452 5.35 12.13 20.13
C VAL A 452 4.43 11.05 20.64
N LYS A 453 4.66 9.81 20.20
CA LYS A 453 4.01 8.64 20.80
C LYS A 453 4.85 8.15 21.98
N LEU A 454 4.22 8.06 23.14
CA LEU A 454 4.80 7.50 24.36
C LEU A 454 4.09 6.19 24.66
N LYS A 455 4.83 5.09 24.65
CA LYS A 455 4.32 3.74 24.90
C LYS A 455 5.00 3.17 26.13
N ARG A 456 4.46 2.07 26.66
CA ARG A 456 5.22 1.20 27.56
C ARG A 456 6.57 0.90 26.90
N HIS A 457 7.67 0.99 27.67
CA HIS A 457 8.98 0.57 27.20
C HIS A 457 8.85 -0.78 26.49
N SER A 458 9.43 -0.89 25.29
CA SER A 458 9.21 -2.01 24.37
C SER A 458 9.87 -3.29 24.88
N ASP A 459 9.23 -3.90 25.87
CA ASP A 459 9.37 -5.32 26.25
C ASP A 459 8.28 -6.17 25.57
N GLY A 460 7.61 -5.60 24.56
CA GLY A 460 6.56 -6.25 23.76
C GLY A 460 7.05 -6.83 22.44
N GLU A 461 8.35 -6.84 22.18
CA GLU A 461 8.91 -7.82 21.23
C GLU A 461 8.83 -9.18 21.91
N LEU A 462 8.48 -10.24 21.17
CA LEU A 462 8.86 -11.58 21.61
C LEU A 462 10.39 -11.53 21.81
N SER A 463 10.84 -11.59 23.07
CA SER A 463 12.28 -11.68 23.37
C SER A 463 12.86 -12.97 22.78
N ASP A 464 11.99 -13.96 22.53
CA ASP A 464 12.33 -15.28 22.07
C ASP A 464 12.14 -15.41 20.55
N THR A 465 13.14 -15.96 19.87
CA THR A 465 13.06 -16.35 18.47
C THR A 465 12.41 -17.72 18.33
N ILE A 466 11.88 -18.00 17.14
CA ILE A 466 11.17 -19.23 16.81
C ILE A 466 11.96 -19.96 15.73
N ASP A 467 12.36 -21.20 16.01
CA ASP A 467 13.04 -22.04 15.03
C ASP A 467 11.99 -22.69 14.12
N CYS A 468 12.03 -22.35 12.84
CA CYS A 468 11.08 -22.83 11.83
C CYS A 468 11.78 -23.70 10.78
N VAL A 469 11.06 -24.67 10.21
CA VAL A 469 11.50 -25.49 9.08
C VAL A 469 10.96 -24.91 7.77
N ILE A 470 11.79 -24.84 6.73
CA ILE A 470 11.34 -24.44 5.39
C ILE A 470 10.58 -25.60 4.74
N LEU A 471 9.35 -25.34 4.29
CA LEU A 471 8.43 -26.31 3.68
C LEU A 471 8.32 -26.15 2.16
N GLY A 472 8.67 -24.97 1.64
CA GLY A 472 8.67 -24.67 0.21
C GLY A 472 9.01 -23.21 -0.05
N TYR A 473 9.12 -22.85 -1.32
CA TYR A 473 9.33 -21.47 -1.72
C TYR A 473 8.34 -21.02 -2.80
N ILE A 474 7.98 -19.74 -2.75
CA ILE A 474 7.19 -19.07 -3.76
C ILE A 474 8.16 -18.37 -4.70
N THR A 475 7.99 -18.56 -6.01
CA THR A 475 8.90 -17.99 -7.02
C THR A 475 8.98 -16.47 -6.93
N GLY A 476 10.17 -15.96 -7.18
CA GLY A 476 10.45 -14.53 -7.16
C GLY A 476 9.67 -13.77 -8.22
N ARG A 477 9.14 -12.61 -7.85
CA ARG A 477 8.55 -11.64 -8.79
C ARG A 477 9.41 -10.37 -8.79
N GLY A 478 9.54 -9.71 -9.94
CA GLY A 478 10.31 -8.46 -10.05
C GLY A 478 11.80 -8.68 -9.82
N LYS A 479 12.43 -7.83 -8.99
CA LYS A 479 13.85 -7.96 -8.63
C LYS A 479 14.20 -9.37 -8.14
N ARG A 480 13.28 -10.02 -7.41
CA ARG A 480 13.49 -11.36 -6.87
C ARG A 480 13.37 -12.48 -7.90
N ALA A 481 12.90 -12.21 -9.12
CA ALA A 481 12.86 -13.22 -10.17
C ALA A 481 14.26 -13.78 -10.47
N GLU A 482 15.30 -12.93 -10.39
CA GLU A 482 16.71 -13.34 -10.53
C GLU A 482 17.20 -14.22 -9.38
N PHE A 483 16.53 -14.18 -8.24
CA PHE A 483 16.90 -14.98 -7.06
C PHE A 483 16.25 -16.36 -7.09
N GLY A 484 15.26 -16.59 -7.97
CA GLY A 484 14.46 -17.80 -8.05
C GLY A 484 13.36 -17.88 -6.98
N ALA A 485 13.67 -17.56 -5.72
CA ALA A 485 12.71 -17.50 -4.60
C ALA A 485 12.36 -16.06 -4.19
N GLY A 486 11.07 -15.81 -3.95
CA GLY A 486 10.52 -14.52 -3.51
C GLY A 486 10.00 -14.53 -2.07
N ALA A 487 9.60 -15.70 -1.56
CA ALA A 487 9.19 -15.91 -0.19
C ALA A 487 9.36 -17.40 0.19
N LEU A 488 9.53 -17.67 1.48
CA LEU A 488 9.61 -19.02 2.03
C LEU A 488 8.33 -19.36 2.78
N LEU A 489 7.76 -20.51 2.50
CA LEU A 489 6.74 -21.10 3.35
C LEU A 489 7.44 -21.87 4.47
N VAL A 490 7.13 -21.54 5.72
CA VAL A 490 7.81 -22.13 6.88
C VAL A 490 6.79 -22.69 7.88
N GLY A 491 7.22 -23.70 8.62
CA GLY A 491 6.42 -24.39 9.62
C GLY A 491 7.16 -24.69 10.90
N VAL A 492 6.41 -25.16 11.87
CA VAL A 492 6.87 -25.67 13.18
C VAL A 492 6.53 -27.16 13.27
N TYR A 493 7.09 -27.85 14.25
CA TYR A 493 6.90 -29.29 14.40
C TYR A 493 5.70 -29.60 15.29
N ASP A 494 4.77 -30.42 14.80
CA ASP A 494 3.69 -31.03 15.57
C ASP A 494 4.12 -32.45 15.96
N LYS A 495 4.64 -32.57 17.18
CA LYS A 495 5.18 -33.81 17.72
C LYS A 495 4.12 -34.89 17.93
N ASP A 496 2.87 -34.50 18.22
CA ASP A 496 1.79 -35.45 18.49
C ASP A 496 1.35 -36.17 17.21
N LYS A 497 1.42 -35.48 16.07
CA LYS A 497 1.05 -35.99 14.75
C LYS A 497 2.23 -36.36 13.85
N ASP A 498 3.45 -36.11 14.30
CA ASP A 498 4.68 -36.29 13.52
C ASP A 498 4.65 -35.56 12.15
N GLU A 499 4.19 -34.30 12.17
CA GLU A 499 4.08 -33.48 10.97
C GLU A 499 4.65 -32.07 11.15
N PHE A 500 5.01 -31.43 10.04
CA PHE A 500 5.40 -30.03 9.97
C PHE A 500 4.21 -29.20 9.51
N VAL A 501 3.78 -28.29 10.39
CA VAL A 501 2.59 -27.46 10.20
C VAL A 501 2.99 -26.03 9.87
N SER A 502 2.42 -25.48 8.80
CA SER A 502 2.71 -24.10 8.37
C SER A 502 2.36 -23.08 9.44
N ILE A 503 3.25 -22.10 9.64
CA ILE A 503 3.06 -21.00 10.60
C ILE A 503 3.29 -19.62 9.99
N SER A 504 4.06 -19.52 8.89
CA SER A 504 4.34 -18.22 8.31
C SER A 504 4.80 -18.27 6.85
N ARG A 505 4.77 -17.10 6.20
CA ARG A 505 5.48 -16.83 4.96
C ARG A 505 6.52 -15.75 5.22
N ILE A 506 7.78 -16.06 4.94
CA ILE A 506 8.89 -15.15 5.18
C ILE A 506 9.37 -14.55 3.87
N GLY A 507 9.32 -13.22 3.79
CA GLY A 507 9.82 -12.46 2.65
C GLY A 507 10.90 -11.44 3.03
N THR A 508 11.38 -11.42 4.27
CA THR A 508 12.25 -10.37 4.83
C THR A 508 13.27 -10.97 5.80
N GLY A 509 14.39 -10.25 6.03
CA GLY A 509 15.48 -10.70 6.92
C GLY A 509 16.67 -11.35 6.20
N LEU A 510 16.69 -11.30 4.87
CA LEU A 510 17.74 -11.88 4.03
C LEU A 510 18.29 -10.83 3.07
N THR A 511 19.60 -10.81 2.90
CA THR A 511 20.32 -10.12 1.83
C THR A 511 20.04 -10.76 0.46
N ASP A 512 20.37 -10.04 -0.62
CA ASP A 512 20.17 -10.55 -1.98
C ASP A 512 21.02 -11.80 -2.26
N GLU A 513 22.22 -11.90 -1.67
CA GLU A 513 23.11 -13.05 -1.74
C GLU A 513 22.51 -14.26 -1.01
N GLU A 514 22.01 -14.07 0.20
CA GLU A 514 21.39 -15.13 0.99
C GLU A 514 20.11 -15.66 0.33
N TRP A 515 19.31 -14.80 -0.32
CA TRP A 515 18.16 -15.25 -1.12
C TRP A 515 18.56 -16.22 -2.22
N ARG A 516 19.64 -15.92 -2.97
CA ARG A 516 20.15 -16.81 -4.02
C ARG A 516 20.69 -18.11 -3.44
N GLU A 517 21.35 -18.04 -2.29
CA GLU A 517 21.85 -19.22 -1.59
C GLU A 517 20.71 -20.12 -1.11
N ILE A 518 19.67 -19.55 -0.51
CA ILE A 518 18.49 -20.31 -0.06
C ILE A 518 17.83 -21.00 -1.23
N HIS A 519 17.60 -20.28 -2.33
CA HIS A 519 17.02 -20.89 -3.51
C HIS A 519 17.86 -22.08 -3.97
N LYS A 520 19.19 -21.93 -4.08
CA LYS A 520 20.08 -23.04 -4.45
C LYS A 520 20.01 -24.23 -3.47
N ARG A 521 19.93 -23.98 -2.17
CA ARG A 521 19.84 -25.03 -1.15
C ARG A 521 18.49 -25.74 -1.19
N ALA A 522 17.39 -24.97 -1.27
CA ALA A 522 16.02 -25.46 -1.32
C ALA A 522 15.74 -26.23 -2.61
N ASP A 523 16.25 -25.74 -3.75
CA ASP A 523 16.07 -26.37 -5.07
C ASP A 523 16.76 -27.74 -5.18
N LYS A 524 17.87 -27.96 -4.45
CA LYS A 524 18.51 -29.29 -4.38
C LYS A 524 17.65 -30.36 -3.70
N ILE A 525 16.68 -29.95 -2.89
CA ILE A 525 15.79 -30.83 -2.12
C ILE A 525 14.33 -30.59 -2.49
N HIS A 526 14.09 -30.11 -3.72
CA HIS A 526 12.73 -29.92 -4.22
C HIS A 526 12.03 -31.26 -4.43
N VAL A 527 10.70 -31.22 -4.35
CA VAL A 527 9.83 -32.36 -4.64
C VAL A 527 8.65 -31.89 -5.47
N ASP A 528 8.12 -32.76 -6.32
CA ASP A 528 7.03 -32.43 -7.25
C ASP A 528 5.67 -32.26 -6.54
N HIS A 529 5.53 -32.85 -5.36
CA HIS A 529 4.30 -32.89 -4.59
C HIS A 529 4.54 -32.56 -3.12
N LYS A 530 3.50 -32.08 -2.44
CA LYS A 530 3.56 -31.78 -1.01
C LYS A 530 4.06 -33.01 -0.22
N PRO A 531 5.12 -32.90 0.59
CA PRO A 531 5.59 -34.01 1.41
C PRO A 531 4.50 -34.51 2.36
N ILE A 532 4.48 -35.82 2.64
CA ILE A 532 3.44 -36.47 3.46
C ILE A 532 3.40 -35.90 4.88
N ARG A 533 4.57 -35.67 5.48
CA ARG A 533 4.72 -35.05 6.81
C ARG A 533 4.53 -33.53 6.78
N VAL A 534 3.99 -32.93 5.72
CA VAL A 534 3.76 -31.47 5.64
C VAL A 534 2.27 -31.18 5.55
N ASN A 535 1.80 -30.44 6.54
CA ASN A 535 0.42 -29.98 6.60
C ASN A 535 0.37 -28.46 6.42
N SER A 536 -0.15 -28.04 5.27
CA SER A 536 -0.32 -26.63 4.91
C SER A 536 -1.55 -26.47 4.02
N THR A 537 -2.32 -25.40 4.26
CA THR A 537 -3.38 -24.95 3.34
C THR A 537 -2.81 -24.07 2.21
N ILE A 538 -1.62 -23.51 2.42
CA ILE A 538 -0.91 -22.69 1.43
C ILE A 538 -0.05 -23.59 0.55
N GLU A 539 -0.22 -23.47 -0.76
CA GLU A 539 0.61 -24.14 -1.75
C GLU A 539 1.71 -23.19 -2.26
N PRO A 540 3.00 -23.53 -2.07
CA PRO A 540 4.13 -22.78 -2.62
C PRO A 540 4.27 -23.03 -4.13
N SER A 541 5.16 -22.28 -4.79
CA SER A 541 5.49 -22.56 -6.19
C SER A 541 6.28 -23.84 -6.35
N VAL A 542 7.12 -24.16 -5.37
CA VAL A 542 7.94 -25.36 -5.31
C VAL A 542 7.90 -25.90 -3.88
N TRP A 543 7.55 -27.17 -3.75
CA TRP A 543 7.63 -27.91 -2.49
C TRP A 543 9.06 -28.38 -2.24
N ILE A 544 9.48 -28.43 -0.98
CA ILE A 544 10.78 -28.96 -0.61
C ILE A 544 10.67 -29.94 0.55
N GLU A 545 11.66 -30.83 0.67
CA GLU A 545 11.76 -31.71 1.84
C GLU A 545 12.06 -30.89 3.12
N PRO A 546 11.33 -31.11 4.23
CA PRO A 546 11.56 -30.41 5.50
C PRO A 546 12.91 -30.79 6.12
N LYS A 547 13.97 -30.07 5.75
CA LYS A 547 15.35 -30.32 6.21
C LYS A 547 16.07 -29.07 6.71
N ILE A 548 15.68 -27.90 6.22
CA ILE A 548 16.39 -26.65 6.50
C ILE A 548 15.68 -25.93 7.65
N VAL A 549 16.39 -25.75 8.76
CA VAL A 549 15.91 -25.01 9.94
C VAL A 549 16.48 -23.58 9.93
N ILE A 550 15.63 -22.62 10.24
CA ILE A 550 15.95 -21.20 10.32
C ILE A 550 15.41 -20.62 11.62
N GLU A 551 16.12 -19.62 12.13
CA GLU A 551 15.68 -18.85 13.29
C GLU A 551 14.88 -17.63 12.81
N VAL A 552 13.70 -17.41 13.39
CA VAL A 552 12.75 -16.38 12.97
C VAL A 552 12.38 -15.50 14.15
N LEU A 553 12.54 -14.19 13.99
CA LEU A 553 12.04 -13.19 14.92
C LEU A 553 10.65 -12.72 14.47
N ALA A 554 9.74 -12.54 15.42
CA ALA A 554 8.39 -12.01 15.17
C ALA A 554 8.01 -11.03 16.27
N ASP A 555 7.12 -10.10 15.95
CA ASP A 555 6.66 -9.11 16.93
C ASP A 555 5.62 -9.73 17.88
N GLU A 556 4.72 -10.57 17.34
CA GLU A 556 3.72 -11.31 18.09
C GLU A 556 3.26 -12.57 17.33
N ILE A 557 2.60 -13.49 18.04
CA ILE A 557 1.87 -14.63 17.51
C ILE A 557 0.39 -14.24 17.45
N THR A 558 -0.24 -14.51 16.32
CA THR A 558 -1.65 -14.20 16.03
C THR A 558 -2.41 -15.46 15.62
N ARG A 559 -3.74 -15.42 15.67
CA ARG A 559 -4.57 -16.47 15.08
C ARG A 559 -4.73 -16.25 13.57
N SER A 560 -4.62 -17.31 12.78
CA SER A 560 -4.71 -17.29 11.33
C SER A 560 -5.51 -18.47 10.77
N PRO A 561 -6.49 -18.22 9.88
CA PRO A 561 -7.24 -19.30 9.22
C PRO A 561 -6.43 -20.03 8.14
N LEU A 562 -5.36 -19.39 7.64
CA LEU A 562 -4.54 -19.88 6.52
C LEU A 562 -3.41 -20.82 6.95
N HIS A 563 -2.96 -20.69 8.20
CA HIS A 563 -1.88 -21.48 8.76
C HIS A 563 -2.44 -22.62 9.61
N THR A 564 -1.68 -23.70 9.68
CA THR A 564 -2.12 -24.99 10.23
C THR A 564 -1.51 -25.30 11.59
N ALA A 565 -0.49 -24.55 12.01
CA ALA A 565 0.11 -24.69 13.33
C ALA A 565 -0.94 -24.51 14.43
N GLY A 566 -1.17 -25.55 15.25
CA GLY A 566 -2.16 -25.52 16.33
C GLY A 566 -3.62 -25.36 15.88
N LYS A 567 -3.92 -25.57 14.59
CA LYS A 567 -5.29 -25.50 14.06
C LYS A 567 -6.11 -26.70 14.55
N SER A 568 -7.33 -26.43 14.99
CA SER A 568 -8.32 -27.45 15.37
C SER A 568 -9.60 -27.29 14.55
N GLU A 569 -10.60 -28.15 14.79
CA GLU A 569 -11.92 -28.02 14.14
C GLU A 569 -12.64 -26.73 14.54
N THR A 570 -12.38 -26.23 15.76
CA THR A 570 -13.08 -25.07 16.35
C THR A 570 -12.24 -23.80 16.37
N GLU A 571 -10.90 -23.91 16.26
CA GLU A 571 -10.00 -22.77 16.36
C GLU A 571 -9.07 -22.64 15.14
N PRO A 572 -8.87 -21.41 14.63
CA PRO A 572 -7.85 -21.16 13.62
C PRO A 572 -6.44 -21.45 14.16
N GLY A 573 -5.51 -21.76 13.26
CA GLY A 573 -4.11 -21.97 13.62
C GLY A 573 -3.41 -20.69 14.06
N TYR A 574 -2.12 -20.79 14.33
CA TYR A 574 -1.25 -19.68 14.73
C TYR A 574 -0.44 -19.16 13.54
N ALA A 575 -0.07 -17.88 13.60
CA ALA A 575 0.82 -17.26 12.64
C ALA A 575 1.74 -16.21 13.27
N LEU A 576 2.92 -16.03 12.67
CA LEU A 576 3.89 -15.04 13.12
C LEU A 576 3.63 -13.68 12.47
N ARG A 577 3.53 -12.61 13.27
CA ARG A 577 3.38 -11.23 12.79
C ARG A 577 4.75 -10.58 12.60
N PHE A 578 4.93 -9.93 11.45
CA PHE A 578 6.20 -9.31 11.03
C PHE A 578 7.43 -10.25 11.14
N PRO A 579 7.33 -11.47 10.60
CA PRO A 579 8.38 -12.46 10.67
C PRO A 579 9.63 -12.00 9.91
N ARG A 580 10.79 -12.16 10.51
CA ARG A 580 12.09 -11.85 9.93
C ARG A 580 13.02 -13.03 10.16
N LEU A 581 13.61 -13.55 9.09
CA LEU A 581 14.68 -14.53 9.24
C LEU A 581 15.88 -13.85 9.91
N VAL A 582 16.43 -14.51 10.93
CA VAL A 582 17.59 -14.04 11.68
C VAL A 582 18.86 -14.75 11.19
N LYS A 583 18.84 -16.08 11.18
CA LYS A 583 19.95 -16.91 10.69
C LYS A 583 19.51 -18.33 10.36
N PHE A 584 20.40 -19.11 9.77
CA PHE A 584 20.24 -20.55 9.60
C PHE A 584 20.68 -21.31 10.83
N ARG A 585 19.95 -22.37 11.15
CA ARG A 585 20.25 -23.29 12.24
C ARG A 585 20.81 -24.58 11.68
N ASN A 586 22.05 -24.52 11.19
CA ASN A 586 22.76 -25.70 10.70
C ASN A 586 23.07 -26.70 11.84
N ASP A 587 22.90 -26.26 13.08
CA ASP A 587 23.03 -27.03 14.32
C ASP A 587 21.75 -27.80 14.70
N LYS A 588 20.63 -27.62 13.98
CA LYS A 588 19.35 -28.26 14.27
C LYS A 588 18.83 -29.11 13.11
N LYS A 589 18.20 -30.24 13.45
CA LYS A 589 17.36 -31.03 12.55
C LYS A 589 15.94 -30.49 12.52
N ALA A 590 15.17 -30.88 11.51
CA ALA A 590 13.80 -30.41 11.32
C ALA A 590 12.91 -30.71 12.53
N GLU A 591 13.03 -31.90 13.12
CA GLU A 591 12.29 -32.33 14.31
C GLU A 591 12.69 -31.57 15.60
N GLU A 592 13.78 -30.80 15.57
CA GLU A 592 14.26 -29.94 16.68
C GLU A 592 13.83 -28.46 16.51
N ALA A 593 13.02 -28.18 15.48
CA ALA A 593 12.33 -26.91 15.35
C ALA A 593 11.34 -26.70 16.51
N THR A 594 10.90 -25.45 16.69
CA THR A 594 9.93 -25.10 17.74
C THR A 594 8.68 -25.97 17.60
N GLU A 595 8.13 -26.43 18.72
CA GLU A 595 6.94 -27.28 18.75
C GLU A 595 5.65 -26.44 18.75
N VAL A 596 4.55 -27.00 18.24
CA VAL A 596 3.21 -26.38 18.32
C VAL A 596 2.79 -26.07 19.76
N SER A 597 3.15 -26.94 20.70
CA SER A 597 2.91 -26.76 22.14
C SER A 597 3.60 -25.49 22.68
N GLU A 598 4.82 -25.21 22.23
CA GLU A 598 5.58 -24.01 22.58
C GLU A 598 4.96 -22.76 21.96
N ILE A 599 4.52 -22.83 20.71
CA ILE A 599 3.80 -21.71 20.05
C ILE A 599 2.54 -21.34 20.82
N LYS A 600 1.75 -22.33 21.25
CA LYS A 600 0.55 -22.10 22.07
C LYS A 600 0.91 -21.43 23.40
N ARG A 601 1.94 -21.92 24.09
CA ARG A 601 2.45 -21.33 25.34
C ARG A 601 2.89 -19.88 25.14
N LEU A 602 3.67 -19.59 24.09
CA LEU A 602 4.12 -18.24 23.77
C LEU A 602 2.94 -17.32 23.48
N TYR A 603 1.95 -17.78 22.70
CA TYR A 603 0.73 -17.01 22.43
C TYR A 603 -0.03 -16.65 23.70
N GLU A 604 -0.24 -17.60 24.62
CA GLU A 604 -0.94 -17.38 25.88
C GLU A 604 -0.22 -16.37 26.79
N LEU A 605 1.12 -16.38 26.79
CA LEU A 605 1.92 -15.45 27.58
C LEU A 605 1.77 -13.99 27.11
N GLN A 606 1.46 -13.75 25.84
CA GLN A 606 1.25 -12.39 25.32
C GLN A 606 0.06 -11.66 25.95
N TYR A 607 -0.94 -12.41 26.45
CA TYR A 607 -2.20 -11.85 26.97
C TYR A 607 -2.34 -11.98 28.49
N LYS A 608 -1.37 -12.59 29.19
CA LYS A 608 -1.37 -12.61 30.66
C LYS A 608 -1.00 -11.21 31.17
N LYS A 609 -1.98 -10.52 31.78
CA LYS A 609 -1.73 -9.33 32.61
C LYS A 609 -0.68 -9.69 33.66
N LYS A 610 0.49 -9.04 33.62
CA LYS A 610 1.43 -9.03 34.74
C LYS A 610 0.96 -8.05 35.80
#